data_AF-A0A3N4E8E8-F1
#
_entry.id   AF-A0A3N4E8E8-F1
#
_cell.length_a   1.000
_cell.length_b   1.000
_cell.length_c   1.000
_cell.angle_alpha   90.00
_cell.angle_beta   90.00
_cell.angle_gamma   90.00
#
_symmetry.space_group_name_H-M   'P 1'
#
loop_
_entity.id
_entity.type
_entity.pdbx_description
1 polymer ?
#
loop_
_entity_poly.entity_id
_entity_poly.type
_entity_poly.pdbx_seq_one_letter_code
_entity_poly.pdbx_strand_id
1 'polypeptide(L)'
;MLEAFTGLLGLFVGLVLGHRLSLGRDKRKEFNHAISPVREVLIVQLDKLEAGIFEHGITDRDVTRLRASLGELASKEIVFAYAKYGEARKGSGSHDKYGSFTKNEDGFSKFTAASKILLSKLRVK
;
A
#
# COMPACT_ATOMS: atom_id res chain seq x y z
N MET A 1 3.47 30.26 44.25
CA MET A 1 4.63 29.70 43.50
C MET A 1 4.38 28.29 42.98
N LEU A 2 3.82 27.36 43.77
CA LEU A 2 3.51 26.00 43.33
C LEU A 2 2.53 25.95 42.13
N GLU A 3 1.49 26.78 42.16
CA GLU A 3 0.46 26.86 41.11
C GLU A 3 0.98 27.37 39.76
N ALA A 4 1.96 28.28 39.79
CA ALA A 4 2.62 28.75 38.57
C ALA A 4 3.46 27.64 37.94
N PHE A 5 4.09 26.80 38.76
CA PHE A 5 4.90 25.66 38.31
C PHE A 5 4.04 24.54 37.71
N THR A 6 2.88 24.24 38.31
CA THR A 6 1.94 23.24 37.76
C THR A 6 1.31 23.73 36.45
N GLY A 7 0.98 25.02 36.34
CA GLY A 7 0.52 25.64 35.10
C GLY A 7 1.58 25.59 33.98
N LEU A 8 2.84 25.88 34.32
CA LEU A 8 3.96 25.80 33.36
C LEU A 8 4.21 24.37 32.89
N LEU A 9 4.19 23.39 33.80
CA LEU A 9 4.32 21.96 33.48
C LEU A 9 3.19 21.47 32.57
N GLY A 10 1.94 21.88 32.85
CA GLY A 10 0.80 21.57 31.99
C GLY A 10 0.96 22.12 30.57
N LEU A 11 1.47 23.36 30.44
CA LEU A 11 1.76 23.98 29.15
C LEU A 11 2.81 23.17 28.36
N PHE A 12 3.94 22.81 28.98
CA PHE A 12 5.00 22.05 28.33
C PHE A 12 4.54 20.65 27.90
N VAL A 13 3.80 19.95 28.73
CA VAL A 13 3.23 18.64 28.38
C VAL A 13 2.25 18.76 27.21
N GLY A 14 1.37 19.77 27.24
CA GLY A 14 0.46 20.06 26.14
C GLY A 14 1.18 20.36 24.83
N LEU A 15 2.27 21.13 24.88
CA LEU A 15 3.11 21.46 23.73
C LEU A 15 3.79 20.22 23.13
N VAL A 16 4.39 19.38 23.98
CA VAL A 16 5.08 18.15 23.56
C VAL A 16 4.08 17.16 22.94
N LEU A 17 2.93 16.93 23.58
CA LEU A 17 1.90 16.03 23.06
C LEU A 17 1.30 16.59 21.76
N GLY A 18 0.95 17.87 21.73
CA GLY A 18 0.41 18.54 20.54
C GLY A 18 1.35 18.45 19.34
N HIS A 19 2.64 18.69 19.55
CA HIS A 19 3.64 18.58 18.49
C HIS A 19 3.76 17.16 17.94
N ARG A 20 3.82 16.15 18.84
CA ARG A 20 3.88 14.73 18.42
C ARG A 20 2.64 14.31 17.65
N LEU A 21 1.45 14.75 18.07
CA LEU A 21 0.20 14.46 17.37
C LEU A 21 0.14 15.12 15.99
N SER A 22 0.61 16.38 15.88
CA SER A 22 0.68 17.07 14.58
C SER A 22 1.58 16.33 13.60
N LEU A 23 2.80 15.98 14.03
CA LEU A 23 3.74 15.19 13.22
C LEU A 23 3.14 13.85 12.78
N GLY A 24 2.45 13.15 13.68
CA GLY A 24 1.79 11.89 13.37
C GLY A 24 0.65 12.04 12.35
N ARG A 25 -0.06 13.18 12.35
CA ARG A 25 -1.13 13.46 11.38
C ARG A 25 -0.56 13.71 9.99
N ASP A 26 0.52 14.49 9.87
CA ASP A 26 1.09 14.84 8.58
C ASP A 26 1.71 13.60 7.90
N LYS A 27 2.42 12.74 8.67
CA LYS A 27 2.92 11.46 8.17
C LYS A 27 1.82 10.53 7.64
N ARG A 28 0.65 10.51 8.29
CA ARG A 28 -0.50 9.72 7.80
C ARG A 28 -1.05 10.26 6.49
N LYS A 29 -1.15 11.59 6.36
CA LYS A 29 -1.57 12.23 5.10
C LYS A 29 -0.60 11.94 3.96
N GLU A 30 0.70 12.09 4.20
CA GLU A 30 1.75 11.77 3.22
C GLU A 30 1.67 10.31 2.78
N PHE A 31 1.52 9.38 3.75
CA PHE A 31 1.35 7.97 3.44
C PHE A 31 0.10 7.71 2.58
N ASN A 32 -1.06 8.22 3.02
CA ASN A 32 -2.33 8.04 2.32
C ASN A 32 -2.29 8.63 0.90
N HIS A 33 -1.65 9.79 0.73
CA HIS A 33 -1.48 10.43 -0.57
C HIS A 33 -0.58 9.61 -1.51
N ALA A 34 0.54 9.08 -0.99
CA ALA A 34 1.46 8.28 -1.78
C ALA A 34 0.88 6.93 -2.23
N ILE A 35 0.05 6.29 -1.40
CA ILE A 35 -0.52 4.96 -1.73
C ILE A 35 -1.76 5.03 -2.61
N SER A 36 -2.50 6.14 -2.64
CA SER A 36 -3.80 6.27 -3.33
C SER A 36 -3.77 5.76 -4.78
N PRO A 37 -2.85 6.21 -5.65
CA PRO A 37 -2.87 5.78 -7.06
C PRO A 37 -2.62 4.27 -7.23
N VAL A 38 -1.73 3.69 -6.42
CA VAL A 38 -1.43 2.25 -6.44
C VAL A 38 -2.63 1.44 -5.93
N ARG A 39 -3.29 1.95 -4.89
CA ARG A 39 -4.47 1.34 -4.29
C ARG A 39 -5.65 1.30 -5.26
N GLU A 40 -5.92 2.40 -5.96
CA GLU A 40 -7.01 2.50 -6.94
C GLU A 40 -6.85 1.47 -8.06
N VAL A 41 -5.64 1.37 -8.63
CA VAL A 41 -5.33 0.36 -9.67
C VAL A 41 -5.56 -1.06 -9.16
N LEU A 42 -5.13 -1.36 -7.93
CA LEU A 42 -5.31 -2.69 -7.33
C LEU A 42 -6.77 -3.04 -7.06
N ILE A 43 -7.60 -2.06 -6.69
CA ILE A 43 -9.04 -2.28 -6.49
C ILE A 43 -9.70 -2.66 -7.81
N VAL A 44 -9.48 -1.86 -8.86
CA VAL A 44 -10.02 -2.14 -10.19
C VAL A 44 -9.54 -3.50 -10.73
N GLN A 45 -8.27 -3.83 -10.50
CA GLN A 45 -7.73 -5.13 -10.86
C GLN A 45 -8.44 -6.25 -10.08
N LEU A 46 -8.61 -6.11 -8.77
CA LEU A 46 -9.25 -7.13 -7.94
C LEU A 46 -10.69 -7.40 -8.38
N ASP A 47 -11.48 -6.37 -8.69
CA ASP A 47 -12.84 -6.55 -9.17
C ASP A 47 -12.88 -7.39 -10.47
N LYS A 48 -11.93 -7.16 -11.38
CA LYS A 48 -11.79 -7.95 -12.62
C LYS A 48 -11.32 -9.37 -12.35
N LEU A 49 -10.35 -9.56 -11.45
CA LEU A 49 -9.86 -10.88 -11.07
C LEU A 49 -10.96 -11.71 -10.41
N GLU A 50 -11.78 -11.11 -9.56
CA GLU A 50 -12.93 -11.79 -8.93
C GLU A 50 -13.99 -12.19 -9.97
N ALA A 51 -14.13 -11.42 -11.05
CA ALA A 51 -14.93 -11.79 -12.21
C ALA A 51 -14.25 -12.84 -13.14
N GLY A 52 -13.04 -13.32 -12.79
CA GLY A 52 -12.28 -14.29 -13.57
C GLY A 52 -11.55 -13.70 -14.78
N ILE A 53 -11.48 -12.38 -14.89
CA ILE A 53 -10.85 -11.65 -15.99
C ILE A 53 -9.44 -11.26 -15.57
N PHE A 54 -8.44 -11.62 -16.39
CA PHE A 54 -7.08 -11.16 -16.17
C PHE A 54 -6.96 -9.68 -16.52
N GLU A 55 -6.45 -8.91 -15.56
CA GLU A 55 -6.17 -7.49 -15.74
C GLU A 55 -4.71 -7.19 -15.40
N HIS A 56 -4.09 -6.32 -16.19
CA HIS A 56 -2.79 -5.76 -15.84
C HIS A 56 -2.95 -4.79 -14.67
N GLY A 57 -2.29 -5.10 -13.56
CA GLY A 57 -2.29 -4.23 -12.40
C GLY A 57 -1.09 -3.30 -12.36
N ILE A 58 -0.68 -2.99 -11.14
CA ILE A 58 0.46 -2.15 -10.83
C ILE A 58 1.77 -2.68 -11.43
N THR A 59 2.68 -1.76 -11.71
CA THR A 59 3.96 -2.01 -12.37
C THR A 59 5.14 -1.70 -11.44
N ASP A 60 6.34 -2.13 -11.84
CA ASP A 60 7.57 -1.80 -11.10
C ASP A 60 7.75 -0.28 -10.96
N ARG A 61 7.35 0.48 -11.99
CA ARG A 61 7.39 1.94 -11.97
C ARG A 61 6.53 2.54 -10.87
N ASP A 62 5.34 1.99 -10.65
CA ASP A 62 4.42 2.46 -9.60
C ASP A 62 5.01 2.22 -8.22
N VAL A 63 5.64 1.06 -8.03
CA VAL A 63 6.30 0.68 -6.78
C VAL A 63 7.56 1.52 -6.53
N THR A 64 8.34 1.81 -7.57
CA THR A 64 9.49 2.73 -7.47
C THR A 64 9.06 4.13 -7.06
N ARG A 65 7.97 4.65 -7.65
CA ARG A 65 7.41 5.98 -7.27
C ARG A 65 6.89 5.99 -5.83
N LEU A 66 6.22 4.92 -5.41
CA LEU A 66 5.75 4.75 -4.05
C LEU A 66 6.92 4.71 -3.05
N ARG A 67 7.98 3.96 -3.37
CA ARG A 67 9.20 3.88 -2.55
C ARG A 67 9.92 5.23 -2.46
N ALA A 68 10.00 5.98 -3.56
CA ALA A 68 10.58 7.33 -3.56
C ALA A 68 9.77 8.30 -2.68
N SER A 69 8.45 8.16 -2.64
CA SER A 69 7.57 9.05 -1.86
C SER A 69 7.54 8.70 -0.36
N LEU A 70 7.55 7.41 -0.02
CA LEU A 70 7.46 6.94 1.38
C LEU A 70 8.82 6.79 2.07
N GLY A 71 9.89 6.62 1.29
CA GLY A 71 11.19 6.20 1.79
C GLY A 71 11.28 4.69 2.06
N GLU A 72 12.50 4.22 2.33
CA GLU A 72 12.83 2.80 2.41
C GLU A 72 12.08 2.07 3.53
N LEU A 73 12.10 2.63 4.73
CA LEU A 73 11.56 1.99 5.93
C LEU A 73 10.04 1.83 5.84
N ALA A 74 9.34 2.88 5.39
CA ALA A 74 7.88 2.87 5.30
C ALA A 74 7.36 2.03 4.13
N SER A 75 8.15 1.86 3.06
CA SER A 75 7.75 1.07 1.88
C SER A 75 8.13 -0.41 1.96
N LYS A 76 9.03 -0.81 2.88
CA LYS A 76 9.55 -2.19 3.00
C LYS A 76 8.48 -3.28 2.92
N GLU A 77 7.40 -3.17 3.71
CA GLU A 77 6.34 -4.18 3.71
C GLU A 77 5.56 -4.21 2.39
N ILE A 78 5.36 -3.05 1.75
CA ILE A 78 4.64 -2.92 0.48
C ILE A 78 5.48 -3.56 -0.63
N VAL A 79 6.79 -3.26 -0.69
CA VAL A 79 7.72 -3.84 -1.67
C VAL A 79 7.80 -5.35 -1.52
N PHE A 80 7.84 -5.86 -0.29
CA PHE A 80 7.85 -7.31 -0.05
C PHE A 80 6.54 -7.98 -0.50
N ALA A 81 5.39 -7.38 -0.21
CA ALA A 81 4.10 -7.87 -0.68
C ALA A 81 3.99 -7.80 -2.23
N TYR A 82 4.55 -6.75 -2.83
CA TYR A 82 4.61 -6.60 -4.29
C TYR A 82 5.46 -7.69 -4.96
N ALA A 83 6.59 -8.07 -4.38
CA ALA A 83 7.40 -9.17 -4.91
C ALA A 83 6.58 -10.48 -4.96
N LYS A 84 5.83 -10.79 -3.90
CA LYS A 84 4.94 -11.97 -3.88
C LYS A 84 3.80 -11.86 -4.91
N TYR A 85 3.23 -10.67 -5.06
CA TYR A 85 2.24 -10.37 -6.09
C TYR A 85 2.79 -10.62 -7.50
N GLY A 86 4.01 -10.15 -7.78
CA GLY A 86 4.68 -10.33 -9.09
C GLY A 86 4.92 -11.81 -9.42
N GLU A 87 5.38 -12.60 -8.45
CA GLU A 87 5.56 -14.04 -8.63
C GLU A 87 4.22 -14.76 -8.86
N ALA A 88 3.17 -14.42 -8.10
CA ALA A 88 1.84 -15.00 -8.30
C ALA A 88 1.24 -14.61 -9.66
N ARG A 89 1.49 -13.37 -10.14
CA ARG A 89 1.08 -12.90 -11.46
C ARG A 89 1.70 -13.73 -12.58
N LYS A 90 3.00 -14.00 -12.51
CA LYS A 90 3.70 -14.84 -13.50
C LYS A 90 3.14 -16.26 -13.55
N GLY A 91 2.73 -16.80 -12.40
CA GLY A 91 2.12 -18.14 -12.31
C GLY A 91 0.65 -18.20 -12.72
N SER A 92 -0.02 -17.07 -12.91
CA SER A 92 -1.49 -17.01 -13.12
C SER A 92 -1.97 -17.55 -14.46
N GLY A 93 -1.07 -17.67 -15.43
CA GLY A 93 -1.39 -18.15 -16.77
C GLY A 93 -0.32 -17.75 -17.77
N SER A 94 -0.59 -17.97 -19.05
CA SER A 94 0.30 -17.63 -20.15
C SER A 94 -0.44 -16.81 -21.20
N HIS A 95 0.29 -16.01 -21.98
CA HIS A 95 -0.26 -15.37 -23.17
C HIS A 95 0.16 -16.18 -24.38
N ASP A 96 -0.75 -16.36 -25.33
CA ASP A 96 -0.40 -16.91 -26.64
C ASP A 96 0.35 -15.85 -27.48
N LYS A 97 0.76 -16.25 -28.69
CA LYS A 97 1.45 -15.36 -29.64
C LYS A 97 0.62 -14.17 -30.13
N TYR A 98 -0.69 -14.17 -29.87
CA TYR A 98 -1.62 -13.10 -30.22
C TYR A 98 -2.03 -12.24 -29.01
N GLY A 99 -1.49 -12.54 -27.82
CA GLY A 99 -1.78 -11.82 -26.58
C GLY A 99 -3.01 -12.32 -25.83
N SER A 100 -3.64 -13.42 -26.26
CA SER A 100 -4.78 -14.01 -25.54
C SER A 100 -4.28 -14.72 -24.29
N PHE A 101 -4.88 -14.40 -23.14
CA PHE A 101 -4.51 -14.99 -21.87
C PHE A 101 -5.20 -16.34 -21.66
N THR A 102 -4.41 -17.39 -21.39
CA THR A 102 -4.88 -18.69 -20.92
C THR A 102 -4.68 -18.79 -19.42
N LYS A 103 -5.79 -18.88 -18.69
CA LYS A 103 -5.81 -18.92 -17.23
C LYS A 103 -5.31 -20.27 -16.69
N ASN A 104 -4.41 -20.22 -15.71
CA ASN A 104 -4.11 -21.34 -14.83
C ASN A 104 -4.91 -21.16 -13.54
N GLU A 105 -5.91 -22.00 -13.28
CA GLU A 105 -6.85 -21.83 -12.16
C GLU A 105 -6.16 -21.67 -10.79
N ASP A 106 -5.18 -22.53 -10.47
CA ASP A 106 -4.44 -22.45 -9.20
C ASP A 106 -3.59 -21.17 -9.12
N GLY A 107 -2.87 -20.87 -10.20
CA GLY A 107 -2.06 -19.65 -10.29
C GLY A 107 -2.89 -18.37 -10.20
N PHE A 108 -4.06 -18.37 -10.82
CA PHE A 108 -4.97 -17.23 -10.85
C PHE A 108 -5.61 -16.99 -9.48
N SER A 109 -5.97 -18.06 -8.77
CA SER A 109 -6.42 -17.98 -7.37
C SER A 109 -5.32 -17.41 -6.47
N LYS A 110 -4.07 -17.90 -6.60
CA LYS A 110 -2.90 -17.37 -5.88
C LYS A 110 -2.65 -15.89 -6.21
N PHE A 111 -2.83 -15.50 -7.46
CA PHE A 111 -2.69 -14.12 -7.90
C PHE A 111 -3.75 -13.21 -7.28
N THR A 112 -4.99 -13.65 -7.25
CA THR A 112 -6.09 -12.93 -6.59
C THR A 112 -5.81 -12.78 -5.09
N ALA A 113 -5.38 -13.84 -4.41
CA ALA A 113 -5.01 -13.80 -3.00
C ALA A 113 -3.83 -12.86 -2.72
N ALA A 114 -2.78 -12.90 -3.55
CA ALA A 114 -1.62 -12.01 -3.42
C ALA A 114 -2.00 -10.53 -3.65
N SER A 115 -2.91 -10.26 -4.59
CA SER A 115 -3.47 -8.93 -4.84
C SER A 115 -4.21 -8.39 -3.62
N LYS A 116 -5.02 -9.23 -2.94
CA LYS A 116 -5.69 -8.87 -1.67
C LYS A 116 -4.69 -8.58 -0.55
N ILE A 117 -3.64 -9.40 -0.43
CA ILE A 117 -2.57 -9.19 0.56
C ILE A 117 -1.87 -7.86 0.31
N LEU A 118 -1.53 -7.56 -0.95
CA LEU A 118 -0.89 -6.29 -1.28
C LEU A 118 -1.81 -5.09 -1.00
N LEU A 119 -3.09 -5.17 -1.39
CA LEU A 119 -4.07 -4.13 -1.08
C LEU A 119 -4.19 -3.89 0.43
N SER A 120 -4.11 -4.94 1.27
CA SER A 120 -4.14 -4.80 2.73
C SER A 120 -2.98 -3.97 3.30
N LYS A 121 -1.84 -3.93 2.60
CA LYS A 121 -0.68 -3.10 2.98
C LYS A 121 -0.83 -1.64 2.55
N LEU A 122 -1.77 -1.36 1.64
CA LEU A 122 -2.12 -0.03 1.16
C LEU A 122 -3.39 0.49 1.83
N ARG A 123 -3.61 0.16 3.11
CA ARG A 123 -4.76 0.66 3.86
C ARG A 123 -4.52 2.08 4.35
N VAL A 124 -5.50 2.95 4.10
CA VAL A 124 -5.54 4.32 4.61
C VAL A 124 -5.50 4.31 6.15
N LYS A 125 -4.61 5.13 6.74
CA LYS A 125 -4.38 5.26 8.19
C LYS A 125 -4.89 6.58 8.76
#